data_AF-A0A957JNL1-F1
#
_entry.id   AF-A0A957JNL1-F1
#
_cell.length_a   1.000
_cell.length_b   1.000
_cell.length_c   1.000
_cell.angle_alpha   90.00
_cell.angle_beta   90.00
_cell.angle_gamma   90.00
#
_symmetry.space_group_name_H-M   'P 1'
#
loop_
_entity.id
_entity.type
_entity.pdbx_description
1 polymer ?
#
loop_
_entity_poly.entity_id
_entity_poly.type
_entity_poly.pdbx_seq_one_letter_code
_entity_poly.pdbx_strand_id
1 'polypeptide(L)'
;MTETELLPEPQTAVSPSTSGRSRAGLYWFMLAFALAYWQFVRFLQPPDLSALLGAEASLILAWFVGLFHPAVLINLLPLALGWGVAYFTTLHVIQKLYDLPDRATAREFLPQRISAATIPLGITEERLAKREASVILRVGGPGLIRVANGNVITTEQNGRFHRILGPGRHVLQRFEYIHTLIDLHAQERSESNAPFTTKE
;
A
#
# COMPACT_ATOMS: atom_id res chain seq x y z
N MET A 1 -56.41 -0.60 -15.83
CA MET A 1 -55.00 -0.57 -16.27
C MET A 1 -54.20 -0.14 -15.07
N THR A 2 -53.59 -1.12 -14.40
CA THR A 2 -53.04 -0.96 -13.05
C THR A 2 -51.53 -0.84 -13.17
N GLU A 3 -51.00 0.37 -12.95
CA GLU A 3 -49.56 0.62 -12.87
C GLU A 3 -48.96 -0.24 -11.75
N THR A 4 -48.08 -1.16 -12.14
CA THR A 4 -47.29 -1.96 -11.22
C THR A 4 -46.02 -1.18 -10.93
N GLU A 5 -46.03 -0.48 -9.80
CA GLU A 5 -44.94 0.31 -9.25
C GLU A 5 -43.77 -0.63 -8.93
N LEU A 6 -42.72 -0.61 -9.76
CA LEU A 6 -41.48 -1.37 -9.58
C LEU A 6 -40.68 -0.76 -8.43
N LEU A 7 -40.75 -1.42 -7.27
CA LEU A 7 -39.92 -1.12 -6.11
C LEU A 7 -38.42 -1.28 -6.45
N PRO A 8 -37.55 -0.33 -6.04
CA PRO A 8 -36.11 -0.44 -6.24
C PRO A 8 -35.51 -1.58 -5.40
N GLU A 9 -34.63 -2.37 -6.01
CA GLU A 9 -33.92 -3.45 -5.35
C GLU A 9 -33.15 -2.95 -4.10
N PRO A 10 -33.16 -3.74 -3.00
CA PRO A 10 -32.42 -3.41 -1.80
C PRO A 10 -30.91 -3.46 -2.11
N GLN A 11 -30.26 -2.31 -1.97
CA GLN A 11 -28.81 -2.17 -2.08
C GLN A 11 -28.13 -3.16 -1.14
N THR A 12 -27.34 -4.06 -1.70
CA THR A 12 -26.57 -5.06 -0.97
C THR A 12 -25.60 -4.37 -0.03
N ALA A 13 -25.79 -4.61 1.28
CA ALA A 13 -25.00 -4.05 2.34
C ALA A 13 -23.51 -4.39 2.15
N VAL A 14 -22.69 -3.34 1.93
CA VAL A 14 -21.24 -3.42 1.89
C VAL A 14 -20.75 -3.92 3.25
N SER A 15 -20.23 -5.15 3.29
CA SER A 15 -19.67 -5.72 4.51
C SER A 15 -18.46 -4.91 4.99
N PRO A 16 -18.40 -4.49 6.26
CA PRO A 16 -17.26 -3.76 6.79
C PRO A 16 -16.01 -4.66 6.76
N SER A 17 -15.00 -4.24 6.01
CA SER A 17 -13.73 -4.97 5.87
C SER A 17 -13.03 -5.05 7.23
N THR A 18 -12.95 -6.26 7.77
CA THR A 18 -12.22 -6.65 8.98
C THR A 18 -10.70 -6.67 8.72
N SER A 19 -10.08 -5.52 8.47
CA SER A 19 -8.62 -5.43 8.18
C SER A 19 -7.77 -4.88 9.32
N GLY A 20 -8.34 -4.60 10.49
CA GLY A 20 -7.62 -3.97 11.62
C GLY A 20 -6.75 -4.89 12.49
N ARG A 21 -6.75 -6.22 12.27
CA ARG A 21 -6.26 -7.20 13.28
C ARG A 21 -4.78 -7.64 13.13
N SER A 22 -4.04 -7.24 12.10
CA SER A 22 -2.74 -7.89 11.79
C SER A 22 -1.48 -7.19 12.28
N ARG A 23 -1.55 -5.93 12.77
CA ARG A 23 -0.34 -5.18 13.13
C ARG A 23 0.19 -5.50 14.53
N ALA A 24 -0.69 -5.65 15.52
CA ALA A 24 -0.29 -5.96 16.88
C ALA A 24 0.43 -7.31 16.97
N GLY A 25 -0.06 -8.33 16.26
CA GLY A 25 0.57 -9.66 16.22
C GLY A 25 1.99 -9.63 15.65
N LEU A 26 2.23 -8.84 14.60
CA LEU A 26 3.56 -8.70 14.02
C LEU A 26 4.54 -8.07 15.00
N TYR A 27 4.14 -7.00 15.71
CA TYR A 27 5.02 -6.36 16.69
C TYR A 27 5.34 -7.29 17.87
N TRP A 28 4.35 -8.03 18.38
CA TRP A 28 4.59 -9.03 19.43
C TRP A 28 5.53 -10.14 18.98
N PHE A 29 5.37 -10.60 17.74
CA PHE A 29 6.28 -11.58 17.15
C PHE A 29 7.71 -11.04 17.02
N MET A 30 7.88 -9.81 16.50
CA MET A 30 9.21 -9.18 16.38
C MET A 30 9.85 -8.96 17.75
N LEU A 31 9.08 -8.56 18.76
CA LEU A 31 9.54 -8.41 20.13
C LEU A 31 9.97 -9.76 20.71
N ALA A 32 9.15 -10.80 20.58
CA ALA A 32 9.47 -12.15 21.05
C ALA A 32 10.73 -12.69 20.36
N PHE A 33 10.88 -12.48 19.06
CA PHE A 33 12.07 -12.88 18.31
C PHE A 33 13.31 -12.12 18.78
N ALA A 34 13.22 -10.81 18.99
CA ALA A 34 14.32 -10.01 19.51
C ALA A 34 14.74 -10.45 20.93
N LEU A 35 13.77 -10.76 21.80
CA LEU A 35 14.02 -11.29 23.14
C LEU A 35 14.67 -12.68 23.10
N ALA A 36 14.20 -13.57 22.23
CA ALA A 36 14.76 -14.90 22.05
C ALA A 36 16.19 -14.84 21.49
N TYR A 37 16.43 -14.00 20.49
CA TYR A 37 17.77 -13.76 19.95
C TYR A 37 18.71 -13.19 21.01
N TRP A 38 18.23 -12.25 21.83
CA TRP A 38 19.01 -11.69 22.94
C TRP A 38 19.39 -12.76 23.98
N GLN A 39 18.43 -13.61 24.39
CA GLN A 39 18.71 -14.72 25.30
C GLN A 39 19.75 -15.69 24.71
N PHE A 40 19.63 -15.97 23.41
CA PHE A 40 20.58 -16.83 22.69
C PHE A 40 22.00 -16.24 22.68
N VAL A 41 22.16 -14.94 22.40
CA VAL A 41 23.47 -14.28 22.42
C VAL A 41 24.05 -14.26 23.84
N ARG A 42 23.24 -13.97 24.86
CA ARG A 42 23.67 -14.02 26.27
C ARG A 42 24.13 -15.41 26.69
N PHE A 43 23.48 -16.45 26.18
CA PHE A 43 23.88 -17.84 26.41
C PHE A 43 25.24 -18.17 25.78
N LEU A 44 25.51 -17.66 24.57
CA LEU A 44 26.78 -17.87 23.89
C LEU A 44 27.93 -17.07 24.50
N GLN A 45 27.65 -15.86 24.98
CA GLN A 45 28.65 -14.94 25.53
C GLN A 45 28.10 -14.32 26.81
N PRO A 46 28.30 -14.98 27.98
CA PRO A 46 27.88 -14.42 29.26
C PRO A 46 28.62 -13.10 29.47
N PRO A 47 27.93 -11.95 29.52
CA PRO A 47 28.60 -10.68 29.73
C PRO A 47 29.12 -10.65 31.17
N ASP A 48 30.41 -10.35 31.33
CA ASP A 48 31.01 -10.18 32.66
C ASP A 48 30.61 -8.81 33.22
N LEU A 49 29.37 -8.74 33.72
CA LEU A 49 28.78 -7.53 34.28
C LEU A 49 29.26 -7.24 35.70
N SER A 50 29.93 -8.21 36.34
CA SER A 50 30.38 -8.13 37.73
C SER A 50 31.40 -7.00 37.93
N ALA A 51 32.26 -6.78 36.93
CA ALA A 51 33.26 -5.72 36.92
C ALA A 51 32.67 -4.31 36.76
N LEU A 52 31.47 -4.17 36.19
CA LEU A 52 30.90 -2.86 35.81
C LEU A 52 29.81 -2.36 36.77
N LEU A 53 29.03 -3.27 37.36
CA LEU A 53 27.79 -2.94 38.09
C LEU A 53 27.89 -3.21 39.60
N GLY A 54 28.91 -3.95 40.05
CA GLY A 54 29.01 -4.41 41.44
C GLY A 54 27.99 -5.51 41.79
N ALA A 55 28.20 -6.20 42.92
CA ALA A 55 27.39 -7.36 43.32
C ALA A 55 25.93 -7.01 43.71
N GLU A 56 25.67 -5.75 44.05
CA GLU A 56 24.38 -5.25 44.55
C GLU A 56 23.46 -4.73 43.44
N ALA A 57 23.87 -4.81 42.17
CA ALA A 57 23.07 -4.29 41.07
C ALA A 57 21.76 -5.05 40.89
N SER A 58 20.67 -4.30 40.69
CA SER A 58 19.37 -4.92 40.42
C SER A 58 19.40 -5.74 39.14
N LEU A 59 18.70 -6.87 39.14
CA LEU A 59 18.59 -7.77 37.98
C LEU A 59 18.13 -7.03 36.72
N ILE A 60 17.22 -6.06 36.87
CA ILE A 60 16.69 -5.25 35.77
C ILE A 60 17.77 -4.35 35.17
N LEU A 61 18.57 -3.69 36.01
CA LEU A 61 19.66 -2.82 35.56
C LEU A 61 20.75 -3.62 34.86
N ALA A 62 21.12 -4.78 35.40
CA ALA A 62 22.06 -5.70 34.76
C ALA A 62 21.55 -6.19 33.39
N TRP A 63 20.24 -6.45 33.28
CA TRP A 63 19.59 -6.82 32.03
C TRP A 63 19.67 -5.71 30.99
N PHE A 64 19.37 -4.46 31.39
CA PHE A 64 19.43 -3.28 30.53
C PHE A 64 20.85 -2.93 30.09
N VAL A 65 21.83 -2.99 30.99
CA VAL A 65 23.24 -2.70 30.65
C VAL A 65 23.80 -3.80 29.75
N GLY A 66 23.40 -5.06 29.97
CA GLY A 66 23.78 -6.18 29.12
C GLY A 66 23.33 -6.03 27.66
N LEU A 67 22.23 -5.33 27.38
CA LEU A 67 21.79 -5.01 26.01
C LEU A 67 22.81 -4.15 25.23
N PHE A 68 23.58 -3.32 25.92
CA PHE A 68 24.58 -2.44 25.32
C PHE A 68 26.00 -3.00 25.39
N HIS A 69 26.16 -4.27 25.78
CA HIS A 69 27.48 -4.90 25.82
C HIS A 69 28.05 -5.01 24.39
N PRO A 70 29.32 -4.64 24.15
CA PRO A 70 29.91 -4.61 22.80
C PRO A 70 29.83 -5.97 22.09
N ALA A 71 29.93 -7.07 22.84
CA ALA A 71 29.77 -8.42 22.29
C ALA A 71 28.37 -8.67 21.69
N VAL A 72 27.31 -8.12 22.30
CA VAL A 72 25.94 -8.20 21.78
C VAL A 72 25.78 -7.31 20.55
N LEU A 73 26.33 -6.09 20.61
CA LEU A 73 26.25 -5.13 19.50
C LEU A 73 26.96 -5.61 18.23
N ILE A 74 28.09 -6.32 18.36
CA ILE A 74 28.80 -6.90 17.21
C ILE A 74 27.92 -7.92 16.47
N ASN A 75 27.13 -8.71 17.19
CA ASN A 75 26.23 -9.69 16.60
C ASN A 75 25.00 -9.06 15.92
N LEU A 76 24.62 -7.84 16.34
CA LEU A 76 23.58 -7.06 15.66
C LEU A 76 24.03 -6.57 14.28
N LEU A 77 25.35 -6.45 14.05
CA LEU A 77 25.91 -5.84 12.85
C LEU A 77 25.64 -6.68 11.59
N PRO A 78 25.89 -8.01 11.56
CA PRO A 78 25.47 -8.87 10.44
C PRO A 78 23.96 -8.86 10.21
N LEU A 79 23.15 -8.80 11.26
CA LEU A 79 21.69 -8.75 11.14
C LEU A 79 21.23 -7.44 10.48
N ALA A 80 21.75 -6.30 10.94
CA ALA A 80 21.47 -5.00 10.35
C ALA A 80 21.95 -4.91 8.91
N LEU A 81 23.13 -5.46 8.61
CA LEU A 81 23.68 -5.53 7.26
C LEU A 81 22.81 -6.39 6.34
N GLY A 82 22.44 -7.60 6.80
CA GLY A 82 21.57 -8.51 6.05
C GLY A 82 20.20 -7.90 5.78
N TRP A 83 19.60 -7.25 6.77
CA TRP A 83 18.36 -6.50 6.62
C TRP A 83 18.50 -5.38 5.59
N GLY A 84 19.59 -4.60 5.66
CA GLY A 84 19.88 -3.54 4.71
C GLY A 84 19.98 -4.07 3.27
N VAL A 85 20.76 -5.13 3.06
CA VAL A 85 20.90 -5.78 1.74
C VAL A 85 19.56 -6.29 1.23
N ALA A 86 18.77 -6.95 2.07
CA ALA A 86 17.44 -7.44 1.70
C ALA A 86 16.51 -6.28 1.30
N TYR A 87 16.53 -5.18 2.05
CA TYR A 87 15.74 -3.98 1.76
C TYR A 87 16.15 -3.36 0.41
N PHE A 88 17.44 -3.12 0.18
CA PHE A 88 17.92 -2.55 -1.08
C PHE A 88 17.66 -3.45 -2.28
N THR A 89 17.83 -4.77 -2.11
CA THR A 89 17.53 -5.75 -3.17
C THR A 89 16.05 -5.74 -3.51
N THR A 90 15.18 -5.69 -2.51
CA THR A 90 13.73 -5.60 -2.70
C THR A 90 13.34 -4.34 -3.48
N LEU A 91 13.91 -3.18 -3.11
CA LEU A 91 13.68 -1.94 -3.86
C LEU A 91 14.15 -2.05 -5.32
N HIS A 92 15.31 -2.67 -5.55
CA HIS A 92 15.83 -2.88 -6.90
C HIS A 92 14.93 -3.79 -7.74
N VAL A 93 14.43 -4.88 -7.15
CA VAL A 93 13.49 -5.80 -7.80
C VAL A 93 12.19 -5.09 -8.14
N ILE A 94 11.61 -4.33 -7.21
CA ILE A 94 10.38 -3.56 -7.43
C ILE A 94 10.59 -2.52 -8.52
N GLN A 95 11.73 -1.82 -8.50
CA GLN A 95 12.08 -0.84 -9.53
C GLN A 95 12.10 -1.47 -10.92
N LYS A 96 12.76 -2.62 -11.09
CA LYS A 96 12.81 -3.31 -12.39
C LYS A 96 11.48 -3.93 -12.78
N LEU A 97 10.79 -4.59 -11.84
CA LEU A 97 9.55 -5.30 -12.12
C LEU A 97 8.42 -4.36 -12.55
N TYR A 98 8.40 -3.15 -12.00
CA TYR A 98 7.38 -2.15 -12.28
C TYR A 98 7.89 -0.96 -13.09
N ASP A 99 9.13 -1.03 -13.60
CA ASP A 99 9.81 0.00 -14.39
C ASP A 99 9.77 1.41 -13.75
N LEU A 100 10.06 1.52 -12.45
CA LEU A 100 10.00 2.78 -11.68
C LEU A 100 11.13 3.73 -12.04
N PRO A 101 10.83 5.05 -12.20
CA PRO A 101 11.81 6.00 -12.71
C PRO A 101 12.96 6.19 -11.70
N ASP A 102 12.65 6.08 -10.40
CA ASP A 102 13.63 6.23 -9.32
C ASP A 102 13.34 5.31 -8.12
N ARG A 103 14.38 5.06 -7.31
CA ARG A 103 14.34 4.32 -6.05
C ARG A 103 13.52 5.04 -4.99
N ALA A 104 13.49 6.37 -4.98
CA ALA A 104 12.64 7.13 -4.04
C ALA A 104 11.17 6.79 -4.24
N THR A 105 10.73 6.73 -5.50
CA THR A 105 9.38 6.34 -5.90
C THR A 105 9.05 4.90 -5.47
N ALA A 106 10.00 3.97 -5.61
CA ALA A 106 9.83 2.60 -5.12
C ALA A 106 9.67 2.53 -3.59
N ARG A 107 10.39 3.37 -2.85
CA ARG A 107 10.29 3.47 -1.38
C ARG A 107 8.95 4.01 -0.92
N GLU A 108 8.36 4.97 -1.64
CA GLU A 108 7.01 5.48 -1.35
C GLU A 108 5.92 4.44 -1.64
N PHE A 109 6.14 3.59 -2.64
CA PHE A 109 5.19 2.56 -3.05
C PHE A 109 5.19 1.32 -2.13
N LEU A 110 6.34 0.97 -1.55
CA LEU A 110 6.48 -0.19 -0.67
C LEU A 110 5.49 -0.20 0.51
N PRO A 111 5.35 0.87 1.33
CA PRO A 111 4.40 0.89 2.43
C PRO A 111 2.94 0.89 1.96
N GLN A 112 2.63 1.39 0.77
CA GLN A 112 1.26 1.35 0.21
C GLN A 112 0.83 -0.09 -0.11
N ARG A 113 1.77 -0.94 -0.53
CA ARG A 113 1.51 -2.37 -0.76
C ARG A 113 1.36 -3.16 0.54
N ILE A 114 2.07 -2.75 1.60
CA ILE A 114 2.08 -3.42 2.90
C ILE A 114 0.94 -2.90 3.81
N SER A 115 0.48 -1.66 3.61
CA SER A 115 -0.51 -0.99 4.45
C SER A 115 -1.66 -0.39 3.63
N ALA A 116 -2.89 -0.83 3.93
CA ALA A 116 -4.12 -0.31 3.33
C ALA A 116 -4.47 1.15 3.71
N ALA A 117 -3.68 1.81 4.57
CA ALA A 117 -3.94 3.16 5.07
C ALA A 117 -3.44 4.24 4.09
N THR A 118 -3.90 4.20 2.84
CA THR A 118 -3.47 5.12 1.78
C THR A 118 -4.45 6.28 1.64
N ILE A 119 -3.93 7.51 1.57
CA ILE A 119 -4.70 8.72 1.24
C ILE A 119 -5.31 8.55 -0.16
N PRO A 120 -6.62 8.81 -0.35
CA PRO A 120 -7.24 8.59 -1.65
C PRO A 120 -6.65 9.51 -2.72
N LEU A 121 -6.14 8.94 -3.81
CA LEU A 121 -5.65 9.74 -4.94
C LEU A 121 -6.85 10.31 -5.71
N GLY A 122 -6.98 11.63 -5.74
CA GLY A 122 -7.94 12.33 -6.60
C GLY A 122 -7.58 12.12 -8.07
N ILE A 123 -8.53 11.62 -8.86
CA ILE A 123 -8.36 11.40 -10.30
C ILE A 123 -8.90 12.60 -11.07
N THR A 124 -8.10 13.09 -12.02
CA THR A 124 -8.41 14.23 -12.89
C THR A 124 -7.86 13.92 -14.28
N GLU A 125 -8.45 14.48 -15.34
CA GLU A 125 -7.97 14.26 -16.72
C GLU A 125 -6.49 14.60 -16.88
N GLU A 126 -6.03 15.72 -16.30
CA GLU A 126 -4.62 16.13 -16.35
C GLU A 126 -3.68 15.10 -15.71
N ARG A 127 -4.12 14.46 -14.62
CA ARG A 127 -3.34 13.43 -13.94
C ARG A 127 -3.33 12.12 -14.72
N LEU A 128 -4.44 11.80 -15.39
CA LEU A 128 -4.51 10.64 -16.27
C LEU A 128 -3.63 10.83 -17.51
N ALA A 129 -3.61 12.04 -18.08
CA ALA A 129 -2.68 12.40 -19.15
C ALA A 129 -1.22 12.28 -18.71
N LYS A 130 -0.91 12.62 -17.46
CA LYS A 130 0.41 12.46 -16.83
C LYS A 130 0.52 11.19 -15.99
N ARG A 131 -0.04 10.07 -16.46
CA ARG A 131 -0.06 8.79 -15.73
C ARG A 131 1.32 8.32 -15.25
N GLU A 132 2.37 8.66 -15.98
CA GLU A 132 3.75 8.25 -15.66
C GLU A 132 4.28 8.89 -14.38
N ALA A 133 3.75 10.06 -14.00
CA ALA A 133 4.13 10.76 -12.78
C ALA A 133 3.53 10.11 -11.52
N SER A 134 2.51 9.25 -11.67
CA SER A 134 1.84 8.62 -10.54
C SER A 134 1.98 7.11 -10.57
N VAL A 135 2.58 6.55 -9.52
CA VAL A 135 2.85 5.10 -9.45
C VAL A 135 1.57 4.27 -9.56
N ILE A 136 0.49 4.69 -8.90
CA ILE A 136 -0.78 3.95 -8.94
C ILE A 136 -1.46 4.01 -10.30
N LEU A 137 -1.30 5.11 -11.06
CA LEU A 137 -1.86 5.23 -12.41
C LEU A 137 -1.08 4.40 -13.42
N ARG A 138 0.21 4.21 -13.18
CA ARG A 138 1.09 3.47 -14.07
C ARG A 138 1.11 1.97 -13.81
N VAL A 139 1.11 1.57 -12.54
CA VAL A 139 1.22 0.17 -12.08
C VAL A 139 -0.13 -0.43 -11.71
N GLY A 140 -1.15 0.41 -11.53
CA GLY A 140 -2.46 -0.01 -11.04
C GLY A 140 -2.48 -0.29 -9.54
N GLY A 141 -3.59 -0.85 -9.08
CA GLY A 141 -3.84 -1.13 -7.68
C GLY A 141 -2.99 -2.25 -7.07
N PRO A 142 -3.04 -2.42 -5.74
CA PRO A 142 -4.06 -1.88 -4.87
C PRO A 142 -3.74 -0.46 -4.41
N GLY A 143 -4.79 0.34 -4.27
CA GLY A 143 -4.71 1.65 -3.67
C GLY A 143 -6.06 2.35 -3.67
N LEU A 144 -6.18 3.37 -2.83
CA LEU A 144 -7.42 4.11 -2.67
C LEU A 144 -7.44 5.28 -3.67
N ILE A 145 -8.52 5.39 -4.44
CA ILE A 145 -8.75 6.48 -5.38
C ILE A 145 -10.00 7.25 -4.99
N ARG A 146 -10.08 8.52 -5.40
CA ARG A 146 -11.27 9.35 -5.30
C ARG A 146 -11.66 9.87 -6.67
N VAL A 147 -12.87 9.52 -7.07
CA VAL A 147 -13.51 10.00 -8.28
C VAL A 147 -14.31 11.25 -7.93
N ALA A 148 -14.10 12.33 -8.67
CA ALA A 148 -14.84 13.57 -8.50
C ALA A 148 -16.32 13.39 -8.90
N ASN A 149 -17.20 14.20 -8.33
CA ASN A 149 -18.60 14.25 -8.75
C ASN A 149 -18.68 14.67 -10.21
N GLY A 150 -19.63 14.12 -10.97
CA GLY A 150 -19.74 14.34 -12.41
C GLY A 150 -18.81 13.45 -13.24
N ASN A 151 -17.85 12.74 -12.63
CA ASN A 151 -16.95 11.85 -13.35
C ASN A 151 -17.20 10.38 -13.05
N VAL A 152 -16.88 9.54 -14.02
CA VAL A 152 -16.91 8.09 -13.94
C VAL A 152 -15.61 7.54 -14.46
N ILE A 153 -15.09 6.51 -13.80
CA ILE A 153 -13.88 5.81 -14.24
C ILE A 153 -14.22 4.43 -14.76
N THR A 154 -13.62 4.08 -15.88
CA THR A 154 -13.56 2.69 -16.34
C THR A 154 -12.23 2.08 -15.92
N THR A 155 -12.27 0.90 -15.32
CA THR A 155 -11.07 0.16 -14.93
C THR A 155 -10.83 -1.07 -15.79
N GLU A 156 -9.57 -1.45 -15.88
CA GLU A 156 -9.09 -2.60 -16.64
C GLU A 156 -8.25 -3.50 -15.72
N GLN A 157 -8.37 -4.81 -15.87
CA GLN A 157 -7.54 -5.78 -15.16
C GLN A 157 -7.09 -6.86 -16.14
N ASN A 158 -5.78 -7.11 -16.21
CA ASN A 158 -5.19 -8.11 -17.10
C ASN A 158 -5.61 -7.98 -18.57
N GLY A 159 -5.64 -6.76 -19.12
CA GLY A 159 -5.99 -6.55 -20.54
C GLY A 159 -7.49 -6.53 -20.83
N ARG A 160 -8.35 -6.60 -19.80
CA ARG A 160 -9.81 -6.68 -19.96
C ARG A 160 -10.50 -5.63 -19.13
N PHE A 161 -11.57 -5.07 -19.70
CA PHE A 161 -12.50 -4.24 -18.94
C PHE A 161 -12.96 -4.98 -17.69
N HIS A 162 -12.81 -4.35 -16.53
CA HIS A 162 -13.14 -4.95 -15.25
C HIS A 162 -14.45 -4.41 -14.70
N ARG A 163 -14.54 -3.09 -14.47
CA ARG A 163 -15.74 -2.45 -13.91
C ARG A 163 -15.74 -0.93 -14.13
N ILE A 164 -16.89 -0.33 -13.82
CA ILE A 164 -17.10 1.11 -13.82
C ILE A 164 -17.18 1.58 -12.36
N LEU A 165 -16.46 2.66 -12.04
CA LEU A 165 -16.43 3.29 -10.73
C LEU A 165 -17.06 4.68 -10.83
N GLY A 166 -18.18 4.86 -10.14
CA GLY A 166 -18.86 6.16 -10.03
C GLY A 166 -18.14 7.15 -9.10
N PRO A 167 -18.75 8.32 -8.85
CA PRO A 167 -18.19 9.31 -7.94
C PRO A 167 -18.04 8.75 -6.51
N GLY A 168 -16.98 9.13 -5.81
CA GLY A 168 -16.71 8.66 -4.44
C GLY A 168 -15.32 8.05 -4.24
N ARG A 169 -15.15 7.35 -3.12
CA ARG A 169 -13.89 6.67 -2.77
C ARG A 169 -13.96 5.20 -3.12
N HIS A 170 -12.99 4.72 -3.87
CA HIS A 170 -12.95 3.33 -4.33
C HIS A 170 -11.58 2.73 -4.07
N VAL A 171 -11.55 1.44 -3.72
CA VAL A 171 -10.31 0.67 -3.59
C VAL A 171 -10.08 -0.08 -4.90
N LEU A 172 -8.99 0.23 -5.57
CA LEU A 172 -8.51 -0.56 -6.69
C LEU A 172 -7.99 -1.91 -6.19
N GLN A 173 -8.35 -2.97 -6.89
CA GLN A 173 -7.82 -4.32 -6.65
C GLN A 173 -6.37 -4.43 -7.14
N ARG A 174 -5.72 -5.56 -6.82
CA ARG A 174 -4.36 -5.82 -7.31
C ARG A 174 -4.37 -5.87 -8.84
N PHE A 175 -3.49 -5.09 -9.44
CA PHE A 175 -3.33 -4.98 -10.90
C PHE A 175 -4.59 -4.47 -11.63
N GLU A 176 -5.46 -3.74 -10.92
CA GLU A 176 -6.56 -3.00 -11.54
C GLU A 176 -6.05 -1.61 -11.94
N TYR A 177 -6.18 -1.26 -13.21
CA TYR A 177 -5.71 -0.02 -13.81
C TYR A 177 -6.89 0.88 -14.14
N ILE A 178 -6.66 2.19 -14.15
CA ILE A 178 -7.62 3.17 -14.64
C ILE A 178 -7.42 3.29 -16.15
N HIS A 179 -8.44 2.90 -16.92
CA HIS A 179 -8.38 2.91 -18.38
C HIS A 179 -8.79 4.27 -18.95
N THR A 180 -9.99 4.75 -18.58
CA THR A 180 -10.50 6.05 -19.03
C THR A 180 -11.29 6.75 -17.93
N LEU A 181 -11.25 8.07 -17.94
CA LEU A 181 -12.11 8.95 -17.15
C LEU A 181 -13.15 9.55 -18.10
N ILE A 182 -14.41 9.38 -17.76
CA ILE A 182 -15.55 9.87 -18.53
C ILE A 182 -16.20 10.99 -17.71
N ASP A 183 -16.26 12.18 -18.29
CA ASP A 183 -17.04 13.29 -17.75
C ASP A 183 -18.52 13.11 -18.13
N LEU A 184 -19.39 13.16 -17.12
CA LEU A 184 -20.86 13.08 -17.24
C LEU A 184 -21.52 14.46 -17.25
N HIS A 185 -20.75 15.56 -17.18
CA HIS A 185 -21.29 16.90 -17.38
C HIS A 185 -21.87 17.05 -18.79
N ALA A 186 -22.83 17.97 -18.94
CA ALA A 186 -23.49 18.20 -20.22
C ALA A 186 -22.45 18.63 -21.27
N GLN A 187 -22.28 17.82 -22.32
CA GLN A 187 -21.42 18.14 -23.46
C GLN A 187 -22.29 18.63 -24.62
N GLU A 188 -22.18 19.91 -24.96
CA GLU A 188 -22.70 20.43 -26.23
C GLU A 188 -21.65 20.17 -27.32
N ARG A 189 -22.03 19.40 -28.35
CA ARG A 189 -21.22 19.22 -29.56
C ARG A 189 -21.92 19.91 -30.72
N SER A 190 -21.25 20.89 -31.33
CA SER A 190 -21.69 21.49 -32.58
C SER A 190 -20.81 20.96 -33.71
N GLU A 191 -21.43 20.27 -34.66
CA GLU A 191 -20.76 19.76 -35.86
C GLU A 191 -21.32 20.49 -37.07
N SER A 192 -20.49 21.33 -37.71
CA SER A 192 -20.92 22.23 -38.78
C SER A 192 -21.05 21.57 -40.16
N ASN A 193 -20.60 20.32 -40.32
CA ASN A 193 -20.50 19.60 -41.60
C ASN A 193 -21.05 18.16 -41.51
N ALA A 194 -22.12 17.94 -40.74
CA ALA A 194 -22.79 16.64 -40.73
C ALA A 194 -23.53 16.42 -42.06
N PRO A 195 -23.20 15.39 -42.87
CA PRO A 195 -23.92 15.10 -44.11
C PRO A 195 -25.35 14.66 -43.78
N PHE A 196 -26.34 15.42 -44.25
CA PHE A 196 -27.75 15.05 -44.15
C PHE A 196 -28.05 13.89 -45.11
N THR A 197 -28.15 12.66 -44.59
CA THR A 197 -28.68 11.52 -45.34
C THR A 197 -30.12 11.28 -44.91
N THR A 198 -31.06 11.57 -45.79
CA THR A 198 -32.44 11.09 -45.70
C THR A 198 -32.52 9.80 -46.52
N LYS A 199 -32.91 8.68 -45.91
CA LYS A 199 -33.27 7.46 -46.68
C LYS A 199 -34.68 7.65 -47.22
N GLU A 200 -34.83 7.60 -48.54
CA GLU A 200 -36.13 7.43 -49.23
C GLU A 200 -36.62 5.97 -49.12
#